data_AF-A0A9D1PGK2-F1
#
_entry.id   AF-A0A9D1PGK2-F1
#
_cell.length_a   1.000
_cell.length_b   1.000
_cell.length_c   1.000
_cell.angle_alpha   90.00
_cell.angle_beta   90.00
_cell.angle_gamma   90.00
#
_symmetry.space_group_name_H-M   'P 1'
#
loop_
_entity.id
_entity.type
_entity.pdbx_description
1 polymer ?
#
loop_
_entity_poly.entity_id
_entity_poly.type
_entity_poly.pdbx_seq_one_letter_code
_entity_poly.pdbx_strand_id
1 'polypeptide(L)'
;MLKPSMNELMKKVGNRYLLVNLAAQRARDIAEEAEQAGEPLDDKAVKLALDEIAAGTIVYKAGAKITTPDIPMIREMGTLDFDDDEDVEEIDLDEEGIDEDDEDDMDEVDE
;
A
#
# COMPACT_ATOMS: atom_id res chain seq x y z
N MET A 1 6.01 20.00 -17.56
CA MET A 1 7.03 19.49 -16.61
C MET A 1 6.33 19.17 -15.29
N LEU A 2 6.54 17.99 -14.71
CA LEU A 2 6.10 17.73 -13.33
C LEU A 2 6.87 18.68 -12.41
N LYS A 3 6.14 19.53 -11.70
CA LYS A 3 6.65 20.28 -10.55
C LYS A 3 6.02 19.66 -9.30
N PRO A 4 6.81 19.35 -8.26
CA PRO A 4 8.27 19.49 -8.16
C PRO A 4 9.04 18.42 -8.96
N SER A 5 10.30 18.69 -9.28
CA SER A 5 11.16 17.69 -9.95
C SER A 5 11.69 16.64 -8.97
N MET A 6 11.91 15.42 -9.45
CA MET A 6 12.44 14.34 -8.62
C MET A 6 13.78 14.69 -7.97
N ASN A 7 14.63 15.45 -8.67
CA ASN A 7 15.93 15.87 -8.14
C ASN A 7 15.80 16.82 -6.95
N GLU A 8 14.78 17.68 -6.92
CA GLU A 8 14.52 18.59 -5.80
C GLU A 8 14.02 17.81 -4.58
N LEU A 9 13.08 16.89 -4.77
CA LEU A 9 12.56 16.02 -3.71
C LEU A 9 13.67 15.16 -3.10
N MET A 10 14.56 14.61 -3.93
CA MET A 10 15.69 13.81 -3.48
C MET A 10 16.71 14.60 -2.68
N LYS A 11 16.90 15.90 -2.95
CA LYS A 11 17.76 16.75 -2.12
C LYS A 11 17.19 16.99 -0.72
N LYS A 12 15.88 16.87 -0.55
CA LYS A 12 15.20 17.06 0.75
C LYS A 12 15.18 15.78 1.60
N VAL A 13 14.85 14.65 0.98
CA VAL A 13 14.62 13.38 1.70
C VAL A 13 15.84 12.45 1.64
N GLY A 14 16.66 12.52 0.59
CA GLY A 14 17.88 11.71 0.43
C GLY A 14 17.65 10.23 0.05
N ASN A 15 16.44 9.70 0.22
CA ASN A 15 16.10 8.31 -0.11
C ASN A 15 14.77 8.24 -0.88
N ARG A 16 14.77 7.52 -2.01
CA ARG A 16 13.61 7.39 -2.91
C ARG A 16 12.44 6.64 -2.26
N TYR A 17 12.71 5.54 -1.60
CA TYR A 17 11.67 4.74 -0.93
C TYR A 17 11.06 5.51 0.22
N LEU A 18 11.90 6.22 0.96
CA LEU A 18 11.43 7.07 2.04
C LEU A 18 10.55 8.20 1.54
N LEU A 19 10.93 8.84 0.42
CA LEU A 19 10.12 9.88 -0.21
C LEU A 19 8.73 9.36 -0.57
N VAL A 20 8.65 8.15 -1.15
CA VAL A 20 7.36 7.53 -1.50
C VAL A 20 6.52 7.27 -0.25
N ASN A 21 7.10 6.70 0.79
CA ASN A 21 6.39 6.44 2.05
C ASN A 21 5.90 7.74 2.70
N LEU A 22 6.75 8.77 2.74
CA LEU A 22 6.41 10.07 3.31
C LEU A 22 5.30 10.76 2.52
N ALA A 23 5.40 10.78 1.19
CA ALA A 23 4.40 11.38 0.32
C ALA A 23 3.06 10.63 0.41
N ALA A 24 3.09 9.30 0.45
CA ALA A 24 1.89 8.48 0.58
C ALA A 24 1.19 8.70 1.92
N GLN A 25 1.94 8.77 3.02
CA GLN A 25 1.39 9.07 4.33
C GLN A 25 0.73 10.45 4.34
N ARG A 26 1.47 11.49 3.91
CA ARG A 26 0.92 12.85 3.89
C ARG A 26 -0.28 13.01 2.97
N ALA A 27 -0.28 12.32 1.82
CA ALA A 27 -1.43 12.36 0.91
C ALA A 27 -2.70 11.80 1.55
N ARG A 28 -2.59 10.79 2.42
CA ARG A 28 -3.73 10.28 3.19
C ARG A 28 -4.23 11.32 4.19
N ASP A 29 -3.31 11.94 4.94
CA ASP A 29 -3.67 12.99 5.89
C ASP A 29 -4.43 14.14 5.20
N ILE A 30 -3.95 14.60 4.03
CA ILE A 30 -4.61 15.65 3.24
C ILE A 30 -6.01 15.22 2.77
N ALA A 31 -6.16 13.97 2.33
CA ALA A 31 -7.45 13.44 1.89
C ALA A 31 -8.45 13.34 3.06
N GLU A 32 -8.00 12.85 4.23
CA GLU A 32 -8.81 12.77 5.44
C GLU A 32 -9.19 14.16 5.97
N GLU A 33 -8.26 15.12 5.96
CA GLU A 33 -8.52 16.52 6.33
C GLU A 33 -9.62 17.13 5.44
N ALA A 34 -9.56 16.90 4.13
CA ALA A 34 -10.56 17.38 3.18
C ALA A 34 -11.94 16.72 3.37
N GLU A 35 -11.95 15.40 3.62
CA GLU A 35 -13.18 14.65 3.91
C GLU A 35 -13.85 15.15 5.20
N GLN A 36 -13.05 15.39 6.26
CA GLN A 36 -13.55 15.92 7.53
C GLN A 36 -14.05 17.37 7.42
N ALA A 37 -13.39 18.19 6.61
CA ALA A 37 -13.83 19.56 6.33
C ALA A 37 -15.07 19.60 5.43
N GLY A 38 -15.33 18.54 4.66
CA GLY A 38 -16.39 18.48 3.65
C GLY A 38 -16.09 19.33 2.41
N GLU A 39 -14.83 19.75 2.22
CA GLU A 39 -14.39 20.57 1.10
C GLU A 39 -13.59 19.72 0.11
N PRO A 40 -13.91 19.76 -1.19
CA PRO A 40 -13.15 19.01 -2.19
C PRO A 40 -11.75 19.60 -2.35
N LEU A 41 -10.76 18.73 -2.57
CA LEU A 41 -9.39 19.15 -2.88
C LEU A 41 -9.30 19.76 -4.29
N ASP A 42 -8.62 20.90 -4.40
CA ASP A 42 -8.34 21.56 -5.69
C ASP A 42 -7.43 20.71 -6.60
N ASP A 43 -6.54 19.93 -5.99
CA ASP A 43 -5.53 19.12 -6.64
C ASP A 43 -5.46 17.72 -6.02
N LYS A 44 -4.89 16.75 -6.74
CA LYS A 44 -4.67 15.40 -6.19
C LYS A 44 -3.85 15.48 -4.90
N ALA A 45 -4.28 14.79 -3.85
CA ALA A 45 -3.60 14.80 -2.55
C ALA A 45 -2.10 14.47 -2.63
N VAL A 46 -1.71 13.55 -3.53
CA VAL A 46 -0.30 13.20 -3.78
C VAL A 46 0.50 14.39 -4.32
N LYS A 47 -0.09 15.22 -5.18
CA LYS A 47 0.57 16.42 -5.71
C LYS A 47 0.82 17.43 -4.59
N LEU A 48 -0.20 17.70 -3.76
CA LEU A 48 -0.11 18.60 -2.62
C LEU A 48 0.96 18.12 -1.62
N ALA A 49 1.00 16.82 -1.32
CA ALA A 49 2.03 16.23 -0.46
C ALA A 49 3.45 16.43 -1.02
N LEU A 50 3.65 16.24 -2.33
CA LEU A 50 4.95 16.47 -2.97
C LEU A 50 5.34 17.96 -2.94
N ASP A 51 4.38 18.86 -3.15
CA ASP A 51 4.56 20.31 -3.05
C ASP A 51 5.01 20.71 -1.63
N GLU A 52 4.39 20.17 -0.57
CA GLU A 52 4.76 20.40 0.83
C GLU A 52 6.16 19.85 1.18
N ILE A 53 6.52 18.67 0.66
CA ILE A 53 7.87 18.09 0.82
C ILE A 53 8.92 18.95 0.11
N ALA A 54 8.60 19.46 -1.08
CA ALA A 54 9.50 20.35 -1.83
C ALA A 54 9.67 21.69 -1.12
N ALA A 55 8.60 22.25 -0.55
CA ALA A 55 8.64 23.44 0.30
C ALA A 55 9.46 23.22 1.59
N GLY A 56 9.55 21.98 2.06
CA GLY A 56 10.23 21.62 3.30
C GLY A 56 9.37 21.82 4.54
N THR A 57 8.06 21.96 4.38
CA THR A 57 7.08 21.99 5.47
C THR A 57 7.07 20.65 6.22
N ILE A 58 7.33 19.56 5.49
CA ILE A 58 7.33 18.19 6.02
C ILE A 58 8.74 17.61 5.88
N VAL A 59 9.22 17.06 6.99
CA VAL A 59 10.54 16.42 7.07
C VAL A 59 10.39 15.07 7.74
N TYR A 60 10.97 14.04 7.13
CA TYR A 60 11.03 12.73 7.75
C TYR A 60 11.86 12.76 9.03
N LYS A 61 11.32 12.17 10.10
CA LYS A 61 12.06 11.89 11.34
C LYS A 61 12.06 10.39 11.57
N ALA A 62 13.25 9.82 11.77
CA ALA A 62 13.37 8.42 12.11
C ALA A 62 12.73 8.17 13.48
N GLY A 63 11.69 7.34 13.52
CA GLY A 63 11.10 6.86 14.76
C GLY A 63 12.05 5.89 15.48
N ALA A 64 11.75 5.60 16.76
CA ALA A 64 12.40 4.50 17.46
C ALA A 64 12.23 3.22 16.62
N LYS A 65 13.35 2.61 16.22
CA LYS A 65 13.30 1.33 15.51
C LYS A 65 12.53 0.38 16.42
N ILE A 66 11.40 -0.15 15.93
CA ILE A 66 10.70 -1.25 16.57
C ILE A 66 11.72 -2.37 16.65
N THR A 67 12.33 -2.55 17.82
CA THR A 67 13.05 -3.77 18.13
C THR A 67 11.99 -4.84 18.00
N THR A 68 12.19 -5.83 17.14
CA THR A 68 11.36 -7.04 17.18
C THR A 68 11.21 -7.42 18.63
N PRO A 69 9.98 -7.51 19.17
CA PRO A 69 9.82 -8.01 20.52
C PRO A 69 10.55 -9.36 20.54
N ASP A 70 11.46 -9.52 21.50
CA ASP A 70 12.06 -10.83 21.75
C ASP A 70 10.88 -11.71 22.17
N ILE A 71 10.29 -12.46 21.24
CA ILE A 71 9.19 -13.36 21.50
C ILE A 71 9.86 -14.65 21.97
N PRO A 72 9.93 -14.93 23.29
CA PRO A 72 10.61 -16.12 23.80
C PRO A 72 9.91 -17.43 23.39
N MET A 73 8.67 -17.36 22.88
CA MET A 73 7.78 -18.53 22.77
C MET A 73 7.88 -19.33 21.47
N ILE A 74 8.62 -18.88 20.44
CA ILE A 74 8.78 -19.70 19.21
C ILE A 74 9.89 -20.75 19.37
N ARG A 75 10.78 -20.61 20.36
CA ARG A 75 11.91 -21.54 20.55
C ARG A 75 11.50 -22.87 21.20
N GLU A 76 10.37 -22.91 21.90
CA GLU A 76 9.94 -24.07 22.70
C GLU A 76 8.78 -24.85 22.07
N MET A 77 8.22 -24.38 20.96
CA MET A 77 7.39 -25.22 20.11
C MET A 77 8.35 -26.07 19.27
N GLY A 78 8.86 -27.12 19.91
CA GLY A 78 9.61 -28.18 19.26
C GLY A 78 8.87 -28.59 17.99
N THR A 79 9.66 -28.99 16.99
CA THR A 79 9.17 -29.69 15.80
C THR A 79 8.11 -30.70 16.25
N LEU A 80 6.84 -30.40 15.99
CA LEU A 80 5.81 -31.40 16.00
C LEU A 80 6.22 -32.35 14.88
N ASP A 81 6.80 -33.49 15.26
CA ASP A 81 6.85 -34.65 14.39
C ASP A 81 5.39 -35.02 14.14
N PHE A 82 4.80 -34.42 13.10
CA PHE A 82 3.58 -34.94 12.51
C PHE A 82 3.97 -36.30 11.96
N ASP A 83 3.56 -37.36 12.66
CA ASP A 83 3.64 -38.72 12.14
C ASP A 83 2.99 -38.71 10.74
N ASP A 84 3.82 -39.01 9.74
CA ASP A 84 3.55 -38.97 8.30
C ASP A 84 2.61 -40.11 7.85
N ASP A 85 1.59 -40.44 8.65
CA ASP A 85 0.67 -41.55 8.46
C ASP A 85 -0.82 -41.15 8.65
N GLU A 86 -1.18 -39.87 8.46
CA GLU A 86 -2.57 -39.53 8.18
C GLU A 86 -2.78 -39.55 6.66
N ASP A 87 -3.44 -40.61 6.20
CA ASP A 87 -3.96 -40.77 4.84
C ASP A 87 -4.68 -39.48 4.41
N VAL A 88 -4.02 -38.68 3.57
CA VAL A 88 -4.67 -37.58 2.86
C VAL A 88 -5.63 -38.20 1.85
N GLU A 89 -6.91 -38.26 2.19
CA GLU A 89 -7.94 -38.58 1.20
C GLU A 89 -7.88 -37.54 0.09
N GLU A 90 -7.64 -38.00 -1.14
CA GLU A 90 -7.70 -37.20 -2.35
C GLU A 90 -9.15 -36.72 -2.49
N ILE A 91 -9.38 -35.43 -2.23
CA ILE A 91 -10.67 -34.81 -2.49
C ILE A 91 -10.79 -34.71 -4.02
N ASP A 92 -11.59 -35.58 -4.62
CA ASP A 92 -12.07 -35.44 -5.99
C ASP A 92 -12.89 -34.13 -6.07
N LEU A 93 -12.21 -33.03 -6.41
CA LEU A 93 -12.88 -31.80 -6.80
C LEU A 93 -13.58 -32.08 -8.13
N ASP A 94 -14.88 -32.32 -8.08
CA ASP A 94 -15.73 -32.29 -9.24
C ASP A 94 -15.66 -30.88 -9.85
N GLU A 95 -15.17 -30.83 -11.09
CA GLU A 95 -15.11 -29.65 -11.94
C GLU A 95 -16.54 -29.24 -12.34
N GLU A 96 -17.33 -28.76 -11.38
CA GLU A 96 -18.60 -28.09 -11.65
C GLU A 96 -18.36 -26.60 -11.87
N GLY A 97 -18.24 -26.24 -13.15
CA GLY A 97 -18.80 -25.04 -13.76
C GLY A 97 -18.44 -23.70 -13.12
N ILE A 98 -17.40 -23.05 -13.66
CA ILE A 98 -17.41 -21.58 -13.68
C ILE A 98 -18.40 -21.21 -14.78
N ASP A 99 -19.61 -20.82 -14.38
CA ASP A 99 -20.53 -20.10 -15.27
C ASP A 99 -19.84 -18.79 -15.65
N GLU A 100 -19.48 -18.65 -16.93
CA GLU A 100 -19.01 -17.41 -17.53
C GLU A 100 -20.19 -16.43 -17.58
N ASP A 101 -20.45 -15.74 -16.48
CA ASP A 101 -21.40 -14.62 -16.44
C ASP A 101 -20.79 -13.41 -17.18
N ASP A 102 -21.30 -13.23 -18.40
CA ASP A 102 -21.57 -12.00 -19.15
C ASP A 102 -20.38 -11.07 -19.49
N GLU A 103 -19.86 -11.23 -20.71
CA GLU A 103 -19.24 -10.13 -21.45
C GLU A 103 -20.31 -9.07 -21.76
N ASP A 104 -20.27 -7.93 -21.05
CA ASP A 104 -21.02 -6.72 -21.40
C ASP A 104 -20.65 -6.25 -22.82
N ASP A 105 -21.60 -6.45 -23.75
CA ASP A 105 -21.63 -5.92 -25.11
C ASP A 105 -21.62 -4.38 -25.05
N MET A 106 -20.42 -3.76 -25.04
CA MET A 106 -20.29 -2.34 -25.33
C MET A 106 -20.39 -2.15 -26.84
N ASP A 107 -21.62 -2.00 -27.34
CA ASP A 107 -21.89 -1.49 -28.68
C ASP A 107 -21.17 -0.14 -28.89
N GLU A 108 -20.18 -0.15 -29.78
CA GLU A 108 -19.64 1.04 -30.43
C GLU A 108 -20.77 1.71 -31.22
N VAL A 109 -21.30 2.82 -30.70
CA VAL A 109 -22.20 3.68 -31.47
C VAL A 109 -21.35 4.70 -32.23
N ASP A 110 -20.95 4.35 -33.45
CA ASP A 110 -20.43 5.28 -34.45
C ASP A 110 -21.60 5.89 -35.23
N GLU A 111 -21.82 7.21 -35.07
CA GLU A 111 -22.12 8.19 -36.13
C GLU A 111 -22.08 9.64 -35.61
#